data_AF-A0A538FJ14-F1
#
_entry.id   AF-A0A538FJ14-F1
#
_cell.length_a   1.000
_cell.length_b   1.000
_cell.length_c   1.000
_cell.angle_alpha   90.00
_cell.angle_beta   90.00
_cell.angle_gamma   90.00
#
_symmetry.space_group_name_H-M   'P 1'
#
loop_
_entity.id
_entity.type
_entity.pdbx_description
1 polymer ?
#
loop_
_entity_poly.entity_id
_entity_poly.type
_entity_poly.pdbx_seq_one_letter_code
_entity_poly.pdbx_strand_id
1 'polypeptide(L)'
;MAERAGRLPVKKTYKLYIGGAFPRSESGRTYEAEGQNVARASRKDVRDAVRAARAAQPKWAGMTAYNRGQVLYRVAEMLEARTGEFAE
;
A
#
# COMPACT_ATOMS: atom_id res chain seq x y z
N MET A 1 24.31 34.05 -18.64
CA MET A 1 23.79 32.67 -18.67
C MET A 1 22.86 32.51 -17.49
N ALA A 2 21.54 32.47 -17.73
CA ALA A 2 20.55 32.37 -16.66
C ALA A 2 20.60 30.97 -16.04
N GLU A 3 20.77 30.93 -14.72
CA GLU A 3 20.68 29.73 -13.89
C GLU A 3 19.35 29.03 -14.17
N ARG A 4 19.41 27.78 -14.68
CA ARG A 4 18.22 26.93 -14.77
C ARG A 4 17.77 26.66 -13.33
N ALA A 5 16.76 27.39 -12.87
CA ALA A 5 16.09 27.13 -11.60
C ALA A 5 15.88 25.60 -11.46
N GLY A 6 16.53 25.02 -10.45
CA GLY A 6 16.55 23.57 -10.25
C GLY A 6 15.13 23.01 -10.18
N ARG A 7 14.88 21.88 -10.87
CA ARG A 7 13.56 21.25 -10.92
C ARG A 7 13.07 20.96 -9.50
N LEU A 8 11.93 21.54 -9.13
CA LEU A 8 11.28 21.23 -7.85
C LEU A 8 10.94 19.73 -7.79
N PRO A 9 11.30 19.04 -6.69
CA PRO A 9 10.98 17.63 -6.54
C PRO A 9 9.46 17.45 -6.40
N VAL A 10 8.88 16.61 -7.27
CA VAL A 10 7.48 16.20 -7.16
C VAL A 10 7.38 15.12 -6.09
N LYS A 11 6.97 15.50 -4.87
CA LYS A 11 6.83 14.56 -3.75
C LYS A 11 5.70 13.57 -4.03
N LYS A 12 6.01 12.27 -3.92
CA LYS A 12 5.01 11.19 -4.01
C LYS A 12 4.22 11.14 -2.71
N THR A 13 2.91 10.90 -2.81
CA THR A 13 2.09 10.54 -1.65
C THR A 13 1.87 9.04 -1.62
N TYR A 14 2.33 8.39 -0.56
CA TYR A 14 2.02 6.99 -0.29
C TYR A 14 0.58 6.87 0.19
N LYS A 15 -0.19 6.08 -0.56
CA LYS A 15 -1.63 5.91 -0.41
C LYS A 15 -1.91 4.69 0.48
N LEU A 16 -3.15 4.58 0.95
CA LEU A 16 -3.62 3.36 1.62
C LEU A 16 -3.73 2.23 0.59
N TYR A 17 -3.71 0.98 1.04
CA TYR A 17 -4.04 -0.18 0.20
C TYR A 17 -5.30 -0.85 0.73
N ILE A 18 -6.42 -0.64 0.05
CA ILE A 18 -7.75 -1.09 0.50
C ILE A 18 -8.48 -1.73 -0.68
N GLY A 19 -8.98 -2.95 -0.48
CA GLY A 19 -9.79 -3.66 -1.49
C GLY A 19 -9.06 -3.94 -2.80
N GLY A 20 -7.73 -4.12 -2.76
CA GLY A 20 -6.92 -4.38 -3.96
C GLY A 20 -6.52 -3.13 -4.76
N ALA A 21 -6.79 -1.93 -4.24
CA ALA A 21 -6.45 -0.66 -4.88
C ALA A 21 -5.66 0.26 -3.95
N PHE A 22 -5.05 1.31 -4.53
CA PHE A 22 -4.36 2.38 -3.79
C PHE A 22 -5.20 3.67 -3.75
N PRO A 23 -6.29 3.77 -2.96
CA PRO A 23 -7.09 4.98 -2.85
C PRO A 23 -6.40 6.05 -1.99
N ARG A 24 -6.74 7.32 -2.25
CA ARG A 24 -6.41 8.40 -1.30
C ARG A 24 -7.25 8.21 -0.02
N SER A 25 -6.69 8.59 1.13
CA SER A 25 -7.46 8.72 2.38
C SER A 25 -8.66 9.63 2.13
N GLU A 26 -9.82 9.25 2.61
CA GLU A 26 -11.05 10.04 2.44
C GLU A 26 -10.91 11.45 3.03
N SER A 27 -10.17 11.59 4.14
CA SER A 27 -9.92 12.90 4.75
C SER A 27 -8.93 13.78 3.97
N GLY A 28 -8.25 13.24 2.95
CA GLY A 28 -7.18 13.92 2.21
C GLY A 28 -5.92 14.22 3.03
N ARG A 29 -5.92 13.96 4.34
CA ARG A 29 -4.82 14.29 5.25
C ARG A 29 -3.62 13.39 5.02
N THR A 30 -2.45 13.97 5.16
CA THR A 30 -1.16 13.28 5.17
C THR A 30 -0.37 13.64 6.42
N TYR A 31 0.67 12.87 6.70
CA TYR A 31 1.76 13.24 7.59
C TYR A 31 3.08 12.95 6.88
N GLU A 32 4.15 13.64 7.28
CA GLU A 32 5.48 13.41 6.73
C GLU A 32 6.16 12.24 7.45
N ALA A 33 6.72 11.32 6.69
CA ALA A 33 7.58 10.25 7.17
C ALA A 33 8.69 10.04 6.15
N GLU A 34 9.95 10.00 6.63
CA GLU A 34 11.13 9.78 5.78
C GLU A 34 11.19 10.73 4.54
N GLY A 35 10.82 12.00 4.74
CA GLY A 35 10.79 13.02 3.68
C GLY A 35 9.65 12.88 2.67
N GLN A 36 8.74 11.93 2.86
CA GLN A 36 7.62 11.61 1.96
C GLN A 36 6.27 11.86 2.63
N ASN A 37 5.25 12.13 1.82
CA ASN A 37 3.89 12.26 2.32
C ASN A 37 3.25 10.87 2.44
N VAL A 38 2.73 10.53 3.61
CA VAL A 38 2.00 9.27 3.85
C VAL A 38 0.56 9.60 4.24
N ALA A 39 -0.40 8.86 3.67
CA ALA A 39 -1.81 9.05 3.97
C ALA A 39 -2.11 8.84 5.46
N ARG A 40 -2.79 9.80 6.09
CA ARG A 40 -3.34 9.67 7.45
C ARG A 40 -4.75 9.12 7.36
N ALA A 41 -4.93 7.85 7.70
CA ALA A 41 -6.23 7.19 7.60
C ALA A 41 -7.28 7.85 8.51
N SER A 42 -8.50 7.97 8.00
CA SER A 42 -9.69 8.39 8.73
C SER A 42 -10.45 7.20 9.31
N ARG A 43 -11.48 7.48 10.12
CA ARG A 43 -12.42 6.45 10.58
C ARG A 43 -13.17 5.78 9.42
N LYS A 44 -13.46 6.51 8.35
CA LYS A 44 -14.13 5.96 7.16
C LYS A 44 -13.21 5.00 6.42
N ASP A 45 -11.93 5.33 6.26
CA ASP A 45 -10.97 4.45 5.61
C ASP A 45 -10.84 3.11 6.34
N VAL A 46 -10.77 3.14 7.68
CA VAL A 46 -10.75 1.91 8.50
C VAL A 46 -12.01 1.08 8.29
N ARG A 47 -13.19 1.70 8.30
CA ARG A 47 -14.45 1.00 8.03
C ARG A 47 -14.46 0.36 6.64
N ASP A 48 -13.98 1.08 5.63
CA ASP A 48 -13.94 0.58 4.25
C ASP A 48 -12.94 -0.58 4.12
N ALA A 49 -11.80 -0.52 4.83
CA ALA A 49 -10.84 -1.63 4.95
C ALA A 49 -11.45 -2.87 5.61
N VAL A 50 -12.14 -2.71 6.74
CA VAL A 50 -12.80 -3.82 7.45
C VAL A 50 -13.90 -4.44 6.58
N ARG A 51 -14.69 -3.63 5.86
CA ARG A 51 -15.71 -4.12 4.94
C ARG A 51 -15.09 -4.95 3.81
N ALA A 52 -14.02 -4.46 3.19
CA ALA A 52 -13.31 -5.18 2.14
C ALA A 52 -12.75 -6.51 2.66
N ALA A 53 -12.12 -6.50 3.84
CA ALA A 53 -11.59 -7.71 4.48
C ALA A 53 -12.71 -8.72 4.80
N ARG A 54 -13.83 -8.26 5.38
CA ARG A 54 -14.97 -9.13 5.73
C ARG A 54 -15.62 -9.75 4.49
N ALA A 55 -15.72 -9.01 3.39
CA ALA A 55 -16.24 -9.52 2.13
C ALA A 55 -15.32 -10.58 1.50
N ALA A 56 -13.99 -10.41 1.61
CA ALA A 56 -13.01 -11.35 1.07
C ALA A 56 -12.83 -12.62 1.93
N GLN A 57 -13.08 -12.54 3.23
CA GLN A 57 -12.73 -13.59 4.19
C GLN A 57 -13.36 -14.96 3.91
N PRO A 58 -14.66 -15.09 3.57
CA PRO A 58 -15.26 -16.41 3.34
C PRO A 58 -14.61 -17.16 2.17
N LYS A 59 -14.32 -16.44 1.07
CA LYS A 59 -13.65 -17.01 -0.10
C LYS A 59 -12.23 -17.46 0.25
N TRP A 60 -11.47 -16.63 0.97
CA TRP A 60 -10.10 -16.95 1.39
C TRP A 60 -10.05 -18.15 2.35
N ALA A 61 -10.97 -18.18 3.33
CA ALA A 61 -11.08 -19.27 4.29
C ALA A 61 -11.49 -20.59 3.62
N GLY A 62 -12.39 -20.54 2.63
CA GLY A 62 -12.82 -21.70 1.86
C GLY A 62 -11.78 -22.28 0.89
N MET A 63 -10.65 -21.60 0.66
CA MET A 63 -9.57 -22.16 -0.15
C MET A 63 -8.90 -23.36 0.55
N THR A 64 -8.33 -24.28 -0.23
CA THR A 64 -7.51 -25.35 0.32
C THR A 64 -6.21 -24.79 0.92
N ALA A 65 -5.60 -25.53 1.85
CA ALA A 65 -4.31 -25.17 2.40
C ALA A 65 -3.24 -25.03 1.30
N TYR A 66 -3.27 -25.91 0.29
CA TYR A 66 -2.37 -25.85 -0.87
C TYR A 66 -2.52 -24.53 -1.64
N ASN A 67 -3.73 -24.13 -1.99
CA ASN A 67 -3.95 -22.89 -2.76
C ASN A 67 -3.52 -21.64 -1.98
N ARG A 68 -3.77 -21.58 -0.67
CA ARG A 68 -3.25 -20.49 0.17
C ARG A 68 -1.72 -20.53 0.24
N GLY A 69 -1.14 -21.72 0.34
CA GLY A 69 0.31 -21.93 0.31
C GLY A 69 0.95 -21.40 -0.97
N GLN A 70 0.34 -21.65 -2.13
CA GLN A 70 0.82 -21.11 -3.42
C GLN A 70 0.84 -19.58 -3.44
N VAL A 71 -0.20 -18.93 -2.90
CA VAL A 71 -0.24 -17.46 -2.79
C VAL A 71 0.87 -16.94 -1.88
N LEU A 72 1.08 -17.57 -0.72
CA LEU A 72 2.15 -17.18 0.21
C LEU A 72 3.54 -17.39 -0.38
N TYR A 73 3.75 -18.51 -1.08
CA TYR A 73 5.00 -18.78 -1.77
C TYR A 73 5.30 -17.71 -2.82
N ARG A 74 4.29 -17.32 -3.60
CA ARG A 74 4.44 -16.25 -4.58
C ARG A 74 4.78 -14.90 -3.94
N VAL A 75 4.21 -14.59 -2.77
CA VAL A 75 4.59 -13.40 -2.00
C VAL A 75 6.05 -13.46 -1.58
N ALA A 76 6.54 -14.62 -1.11
CA ALA A 76 7.93 -14.81 -0.72
C ALA A 76 8.89 -14.61 -1.91
N GLU A 77 8.61 -15.18 -3.09
CA GLU A 77 9.41 -14.95 -4.30
C GLU A 77 9.51 -13.46 -4.67
N MET A 78 8.41 -12.71 -4.52
CA MET A 78 8.39 -11.28 -4.81
C MET A 78 9.13 -10.44 -3.78
N LEU A 79 9.15 -10.87 -2.52
CA LEU A 79 9.97 -10.24 -1.49
C LEU A 79 11.45 -10.51 -1.73
N GLU A 80 11.82 -11.77 -2.01
CA GLU A 80 13.21 -12.17 -2.28
C GLU A 80 13.80 -11.39 -3.46
N ALA A 81 13.07 -11.34 -4.58
CA ALA A 81 13.48 -10.61 -5.78
C ALA A 81 13.68 -9.09 -5.55
N ARG A 82 13.05 -8.52 -4.52
CA ARG A 82 13.08 -7.09 -4.19
C ARG A 82 13.78 -6.79 -2.87
N THR A 83 14.56 -7.73 -2.34
CA THR A 83 15.23 -7.58 -1.04
C THR A 83 16.04 -6.29 -0.93
N GLY A 84 16.79 -5.93 -1.98
CA GLY A 84 17.56 -4.69 -1.99
C GLY A 84 16.72 -3.42 -1.91
N GLU A 85 15.46 -3.43 -2.35
CA GLU A 85 14.55 -2.28 -2.20
C GLU A 85 13.93 -2.18 -0.80
N PHE A 86 13.87 -3.28 -0.05
CA PHE A 86 13.25 -3.35 1.28
C PHE A 86 14.24 -3.25 2.44
N ALA A 87 15.53 -3.48 2.19
CA ALA A 87 16.59 -3.49 3.20
C ALA A 87 17.29 -2.13 3.39
N GLU A 88 16.99 -1.16 2.52
CA GLU A 88 17.40 0.25 2.61
C GLU A 88 16.31 1.08 3.31
#